data_AF-A0A0B0EPS9-F1
#
_entry.id   AF-A0A0B0EPS9-F1
#
_cell.length_a   1.000
_cell.length_b   1.000
_cell.length_c   1.000
_cell.angle_alpha   90.00
_cell.angle_beta   90.00
_cell.angle_gamma   90.00
#
_symmetry.space_group_name_H-M   'P 1'
#
loop_
_entity.id
_entity.type
_entity.pdbx_description
1 polymer ?
#
loop_
_entity_poly.entity_id
_entity_poly.type
_entity_poly.pdbx_seq_one_letter_code
_entity_poly.pdbx_strand_id
1 'polypeptide(L)'
;PDLQKIGNAPLGIYKWGTGVVISSNVTLHGGVNDVFIFQIAKGITQATGAAIILSGGAQAKNIFWQVSEGVSIGTGAHFEGIILGKTGIAMGANASINGRLLAQTAVTLITNTVVAP
;
A
#
# COMPACT_ATOMS: atom_id res chain seq x y z
N PRO A 1 -1.94 -6.70 12.37
CA PRO A 1 -0.54 -7.14 12.46
C PRO A 1 0.34 -6.24 11.63
N ASP A 2 1.61 -6.17 11.98
CA ASP A 2 2.58 -5.35 11.28
C ASP A 2 2.97 -6.00 9.95
N LEU A 3 2.93 -5.22 8.86
CA LEU A 3 3.45 -5.62 7.54
C LEU A 3 4.94 -5.97 7.59
N GLN A 4 5.66 -5.46 8.58
CA GLN A 4 7.07 -5.77 8.83
C GLN A 4 7.29 -7.25 9.23
N LYS A 5 6.24 -7.98 9.65
CA LYS A 5 6.35 -9.43 9.94
C LYS A 5 6.41 -10.30 8.68
N ILE A 6 6.24 -9.72 7.49
CA ILE A 6 6.35 -10.45 6.22
C ILE A 6 7.77 -10.34 5.64
N GLY A 7 8.82 -10.24 6.48
CA GLY A 7 10.21 -10.19 6.02
C GLY A 7 10.50 -11.29 5.00
N ASN A 8 10.77 -10.89 3.75
CA ASN A 8 10.89 -11.73 2.56
C ASN A 8 9.62 -12.50 2.15
N ALA A 9 8.47 -11.83 2.13
CA ALA A 9 7.20 -12.30 1.60
C ALA A 9 7.35 -13.03 0.24
N PRO A 10 7.34 -14.38 0.16
CA PRO A 10 7.29 -15.04 -1.13
C PRO A 10 5.88 -14.84 -1.70
N LEU A 11 5.78 -14.58 -3.02
CA LEU A 11 4.58 -14.71 -3.85
C LEU A 11 3.31 -15.20 -3.14
N GLY A 12 2.24 -14.40 -3.07
CA GLY A 12 0.99 -14.93 -2.53
C GLY A 12 -0.10 -13.96 -2.10
N ILE A 13 -1.06 -14.55 -1.40
CA ILE A 13 -2.22 -13.88 -0.79
C ILE A 13 -1.96 -13.74 0.71
N TYR A 14 -2.01 -12.52 1.20
CA TYR A 14 -1.86 -12.21 2.62
C TYR A 14 -3.17 -11.65 3.16
N LYS A 15 -3.59 -12.13 4.32
CA LYS A 15 -4.91 -11.82 4.88
C LYS A 15 -4.79 -11.34 6.32
N TRP A 16 -5.47 -10.22 6.62
CA TRP A 16 -5.66 -9.74 7.98
C TRP A 16 -7.14 -9.50 8.27
N GLY A 17 -7.62 -10.08 9.37
CA GLY A 17 -8.92 -9.74 9.95
C GLY A 17 -8.93 -8.40 10.71
N THR A 18 -7.80 -7.70 10.76
CA THR A 18 -7.60 -6.46 11.51
C THR A 18 -7.03 -5.37 10.62
N GLY A 19 -6.78 -4.20 11.21
CA GLY A 19 -6.02 -3.14 10.56
C GLY A 19 -4.56 -3.54 10.36
N VAL A 20 -3.96 -2.92 9.35
CA VAL A 20 -2.55 -3.04 9.03
C VAL A 20 -1.87 -1.69 9.25
N VAL A 21 -0.73 -1.72 9.94
CA VAL A 21 0.08 -0.54 10.21
C VAL A 21 1.42 -0.72 9.52
N ILE A 22 1.86 0.30 8.79
CA ILE A 22 3.19 0.40 8.16
C ILE A 22 3.94 1.50 8.93
N SER A 23 4.59 1.13 10.03
CA SER A 23 5.24 2.10 10.93
C SER A 23 6.65 2.50 10.50
N SER A 24 7.28 1.71 9.63
CA SER A 24 8.61 1.97 9.07
C SER A 24 8.69 1.45 7.63
N ASN A 25 9.86 1.59 7.00
CA ASN A 25 10.07 1.07 5.65
C ASN A 25 9.86 -0.44 5.59
N VAL A 26 9.18 -0.90 4.55
CA VAL A 26 8.96 -2.32 4.28
C VAL A 26 9.38 -2.64 2.85
N THR A 27 10.02 -3.79 2.66
CA THR A 27 10.43 -4.26 1.34
C THR A 27 9.53 -5.39 0.86
N LEU A 28 8.97 -5.25 -0.33
CA LEU A 28 8.33 -6.33 -1.08
C LEU A 28 9.37 -6.90 -2.04
N HIS A 29 9.67 -8.19 -1.87
CA HIS A 29 10.68 -8.88 -2.67
C HIS A 29 10.02 -9.93 -3.55
N GLY A 30 10.22 -9.82 -4.87
CA GLY A 30 9.70 -10.79 -5.84
C GLY A 30 10.25 -10.50 -7.23
N GLY A 31 10.04 -11.44 -8.15
CA GLY A 31 10.38 -11.29 -9.56
C GLY A 31 9.43 -10.39 -10.35
N VAL A 32 9.76 -10.18 -11.62
CA VAL A 32 8.99 -9.30 -12.53
C VAL A 32 7.54 -9.75 -12.75
N ASN A 33 7.26 -11.05 -12.63
CA ASN A 33 5.92 -11.60 -12.81
C ASN A 33 5.21 -11.88 -11.49
N ASP A 34 5.85 -11.55 -10.37
CA ASP A 34 5.33 -11.93 -9.06
C ASP A 34 4.17 -11.03 -8.65
N VAL A 35 3.12 -11.65 -8.11
CA VAL A 35 1.88 -11.00 -7.71
C VAL A 35 1.73 -11.03 -6.19
N PHE A 36 1.33 -9.89 -5.64
CA PHE A 36 1.02 -9.71 -4.22
C PHE A 36 -0.44 -9.29 -4.09
N ILE A 37 -1.21 -10.03 -3.28
CA ILE A 37 -2.59 -9.65 -2.94
C ILE A 37 -2.70 -9.54 -1.43
N PHE A 38 -2.99 -8.33 -0.95
CA PHE A 38 -3.22 -8.03 0.46
C PHE A 38 -4.72 -7.83 0.71
N GLN A 39 -5.34 -8.71 1.49
CA GLN A 39 -6.75 -8.64 1.88
C GLN A 39 -6.87 -8.16 3.33
N ILE A 40 -7.41 -6.95 3.52
CA ILE A 40 -7.41 -6.26 4.81
C ILE A 40 -8.86 -5.96 5.20
N ALA A 41 -9.34 -6.62 6.26
CA ALA A 41 -10.73 -6.52 6.71
C ALA A 41 -11.04 -5.19 7.43
N LYS A 42 -10.01 -4.40 7.78
CA LYS A 42 -10.14 -3.05 8.33
C LYS A 42 -9.38 -2.04 7.45
N GLY A 43 -8.76 -1.02 8.04
CA GLY A 43 -7.98 0.01 7.35
C GLY A 43 -6.47 -0.23 7.29
N ILE A 44 -5.79 0.63 6.52
CA ILE A 44 -4.32 0.78 6.49
C ILE A 44 -3.95 2.12 7.09
N THR A 45 -2.92 2.13 7.95
CA THR A 45 -2.25 3.36 8.38
C THR A 45 -0.76 3.26 8.08
N GLN A 46 -0.24 4.14 7.21
CA GLN A 46 1.19 4.28 6.94
C GLN A 46 1.74 5.53 7.65
N ALA A 47 2.85 5.36 8.36
CA ALA A 47 3.52 6.45 9.06
C ALA A 47 4.13 7.49 8.10
N THR A 48 4.29 8.71 8.60
CA THR A 48 5.02 9.80 7.92
C THR A 48 6.40 9.33 7.48
N GLY A 49 6.76 9.60 6.21
CA GLY A 49 8.07 9.29 5.64
C GLY A 49 8.37 7.80 5.45
N ALA A 50 7.49 6.89 5.85
CA ALA A 50 7.69 5.46 5.61
C ALA A 50 7.51 5.14 4.12
N ALA A 51 8.32 4.21 3.61
CA ALA A 51 8.31 3.79 2.21
C ALA A 51 8.03 2.29 2.07
N ILE A 52 7.24 1.93 1.06
CA ILE A 52 7.22 0.58 0.51
C ILE A 52 8.29 0.51 -0.59
N ILE A 53 9.23 -0.42 -0.46
CA ILE A 53 10.37 -0.59 -1.37
C ILE A 53 10.16 -1.86 -2.19
N LEU A 54 10.32 -1.79 -3.50
CA LEU A 54 10.29 -2.97 -4.37
C LEU A 54 11.71 -3.47 -4.63
N SER A 55 11.90 -4.78 -4.57
CA SER A 55 13.19 -5.43 -4.85
C SER A 55 13.01 -6.75 -5.60
N GLY A 56 14.09 -7.28 -6.18
CA GLY A 56 14.08 -8.55 -6.92
C GLY A 56 13.44 -8.50 -8.31
N GLY A 57 12.88 -7.34 -8.70
CA GLY A 57 12.13 -7.15 -9.94
C GLY A 57 10.63 -6.95 -9.74
N ALA A 58 10.13 -6.96 -8.50
CA ALA A 58 8.73 -6.71 -8.20
C ALA A 58 8.26 -5.37 -8.82
N GLN A 59 7.03 -5.36 -9.33
CA GLN A 59 6.45 -4.22 -10.04
C GLN A 59 5.13 -3.79 -9.39
N ALA A 60 4.93 -2.48 -9.19
CA ALA A 60 3.68 -1.91 -8.67
C ALA A 60 2.40 -2.45 -9.35
N LYS A 61 2.43 -2.63 -10.67
CA LYS A 61 1.29 -3.17 -11.44
C LYS A 61 0.82 -4.56 -11.00
N ASN A 62 1.65 -5.33 -10.29
CA ASN A 62 1.33 -6.66 -9.80
C ASN A 62 1.02 -6.70 -8.29
N ILE A 63 0.88 -5.53 -7.65
CA ILE A 63 0.63 -5.43 -6.22
C ILE A 63 -0.78 -4.88 -5.99
N PHE A 64 -1.61 -5.63 -5.27
CA PHE A 64 -3.00 -5.29 -5.04
C PHE A 64 -3.31 -5.23 -3.54
N TRP A 65 -3.91 -4.12 -3.12
CA TRP A 65 -4.32 -3.86 -1.74
C TRP A 65 -5.84 -3.74 -1.67
N GLN A 66 -6.53 -4.80 -1.25
CA GLN A 66 -7.97 -4.74 -0.96
C GLN A 66 -8.16 -4.34 0.50
N VAL A 67 -8.86 -3.21 0.72
CA VAL A 67 -9.03 -2.62 2.05
C VAL A 67 -10.52 -2.34 2.30
N SER A 68 -11.02 -2.79 3.44
CA SER A 68 -12.46 -2.74 3.73
C SER A 68 -12.89 -1.49 4.51
N GLU A 69 -11.94 -0.80 5.15
CA GLU A 69 -12.13 0.52 5.75
C GLU A 69 -11.14 1.54 5.13
N GLY A 70 -10.84 2.62 5.83
CA GLY A 70 -10.05 3.73 5.30
C GLY A 70 -8.56 3.41 5.13
N VAL A 71 -7.93 4.05 4.15
CA VAL A 71 -6.48 4.06 3.97
C VAL A 71 -5.96 5.45 4.28
N SER A 72 -4.99 5.54 5.20
CA SER A 72 -4.29 6.77 5.54
C SER A 72 -2.81 6.63 5.22
N ILE A 73 -2.33 7.40 4.25
CA ILE A 73 -0.93 7.47 3.83
C ILE A 73 -0.32 8.74 4.45
N GLY A 74 0.67 8.59 5.33
CA GLY A 74 1.28 9.70 6.06
C GLY A 74 1.98 10.72 5.17
N THR A 75 2.22 11.91 5.71
CA THR A 75 2.97 12.99 5.05
C THR A 75 4.33 12.48 4.54
N GLY A 76 4.69 12.79 3.29
CA GLY A 76 5.95 12.39 2.69
C GLY A 76 6.17 10.88 2.56
N ALA A 77 5.17 10.04 2.85
CA ALA A 77 5.29 8.59 2.70
C ALA A 77 5.29 8.19 1.22
N HIS A 78 5.87 7.02 0.93
CA HIS A 78 5.87 6.43 -0.40
C HIS A 78 5.16 5.08 -0.41
N PHE A 79 4.22 4.92 -1.34
CA PHE A 79 3.39 3.72 -1.48
C PHE A 79 3.59 3.07 -2.85
N GLU A 80 3.46 1.74 -2.92
CA GLU A 80 3.62 0.95 -4.13
C GLU A 80 2.40 0.03 -4.34
N GLY A 81 1.79 0.09 -5.52
CA GLY A 81 0.71 -0.81 -5.93
C GLY A 81 -0.68 -0.18 -6.09
N ILE A 82 -1.66 -1.04 -6.37
CA ILE A 82 -3.04 -0.67 -6.67
C ILE A 82 -3.88 -0.82 -5.41
N ILE A 83 -4.46 0.28 -4.93
CA ILE A 83 -5.34 0.31 -3.76
C ILE A 83 -6.80 0.19 -4.22
N LEU A 84 -7.48 -0.84 -3.74
CA LEU A 84 -8.91 -1.10 -3.89
C LEU A 84 -9.60 -0.87 -2.53
N GLY A 85 -9.96 0.38 -2.26
CA GLY A 85 -10.57 0.82 -1.00
C GLY A 85 -12.10 0.79 -1.04
N LYS A 86 -12.73 0.10 -0.08
CA LYS A 86 -14.19 0.14 0.11
C LYS A 86 -14.66 1.49 0.64
N THR A 87 -13.81 2.21 1.38
CA THR A 87 -14.12 3.58 1.82
C THR A 87 -13.04 4.54 1.29
N GLY A 88 -12.66 5.55 2.07
CA GLY A 88 -11.80 6.64 1.60
C GLY A 88 -10.32 6.29 1.59
N ILE A 89 -9.59 6.92 0.69
CA ILE A 89 -8.12 6.91 0.65
C ILE A 89 -7.63 8.35 0.85
N ALA A 90 -6.87 8.58 1.92
CA ALA A 90 -6.34 9.90 2.26
C ALA A 90 -4.81 9.90 2.18
N MET A 91 -4.26 10.83 1.40
CA MET A 91 -2.82 11.06 1.29
C MET A 91 -2.44 12.36 2.00
N GLY A 92 -1.52 12.24 2.96
CA GLY A 92 -0.89 13.36 3.64
C GLY A 92 -0.03 14.19 2.70
N ALA A 93 0.38 15.38 3.16
CA ALA A 93 1.12 16.33 2.34
C ALA A 93 2.37 15.71 1.69
N ASN A 94 2.59 15.94 0.40
CA ASN A 94 3.79 15.50 -0.33
C ASN A 94 4.04 13.97 -0.32
N ALA A 95 3.06 13.16 0.08
CA ALA A 95 3.14 11.71 -0.10
C ALA A 95 3.09 11.35 -1.60
N SER A 96 3.61 10.18 -1.94
CA SER A 96 3.68 9.71 -3.33
C SER A 96 3.27 8.25 -3.47
N ILE A 97 2.82 7.89 -4.67
CA ILE A 97 2.46 6.52 -5.02
C ILE A 97 2.81 6.21 -6.48
N ASN A 98 3.44 5.05 -6.69
CA ASN A 98 3.46 4.35 -7.98
C ASN A 98 2.33 3.32 -7.96
N GLY A 99 1.20 3.63 -8.57
CA GLY A 99 -0.02 2.87 -8.33
C GLY A 99 -1.32 3.50 -8.82
N ARG A 100 -2.42 3.02 -8.25
CA ARG A 100 -3.78 3.54 -8.49
C ARG A 100 -4.52 3.66 -7.17
N LEU A 101 -5.27 4.74 -7.00
CA LEU A 101 -6.09 5.03 -5.81
C LEU A 101 -7.56 4.82 -6.17
N LEU A 102 -8.08 3.60 -6.02
CA LEU A 102 -9.45 3.24 -6.40
C LEU A 102 -10.31 3.13 -5.13
N ALA A 103 -10.94 4.24 -4.75
CA ALA A 103 -11.85 4.32 -3.61
C ALA A 103 -13.32 4.25 -4.06
N GLN A 104 -14.17 3.51 -3.34
CA GLN A 104 -15.62 3.53 -3.57
C GLN A 104 -16.32 4.77 -2.99
N THR A 105 -15.62 5.57 -2.15
CA THR A 105 -16.15 6.84 -1.65
C THR A 105 -15.34 8.03 -2.19
N ALA A 106 -14.24 8.41 -1.52
CA ALA A 106 -13.46 9.59 -1.85
C ALA A 106 -11.95 9.34 -1.78
N VAL A 107 -11.21 10.06 -2.61
CA VAL A 107 -9.75 10.17 -2.53
C VAL A 107 -9.42 11.62 -2.17
N THR A 108 -8.61 11.84 -1.13
CA THR A 108 -8.13 13.18 -0.75
C THR A 108 -6.62 13.28 -0.94
N LEU A 109 -6.18 14.37 -1.57
CA LEU A 109 -4.79 14.63 -1.91
C LEU A 109 -4.36 16.01 -1.38
N ILE A 110 -3.12 16.09 -0.92
CA ILE A 110 -2.43 17.30 -0.47
C ILE A 110 -1.06 17.33 -1.15
N THR A 111 -0.95 17.99 -2.30
CA THR A 111 0.31 18.13 -3.06
C THR A 111 0.99 16.77 -3.33
N ASN A 112 0.22 15.77 -3.75
CA ASN A 112 0.75 14.41 -3.95
C ASN A 112 1.21 14.14 -5.38
N THR A 113 2.17 13.22 -5.50
CA THR A 113 2.57 12.63 -6.78
C THR A 113 1.91 11.27 -6.94
N VAL A 114 1.10 11.09 -7.98
CA VAL A 114 0.40 9.84 -8.29
C VAL A 114 0.77 9.42 -9.69
N VAL A 115 1.52 8.33 -9.83
CA VAL A 115 2.00 7.81 -11.13
C VAL A 115 1.38 6.45 -11.38
N ALA A 116 0.62 6.31 -12.47
CA ALA A 116 0.08 5.02 -12.85
C ALA A 116 1.20 4.10 -13.38
N PRO A 117 1.22 2.81 -13.00
CA PRO A 117 2.16 1.84 -13.54
C PRO A 117 1.68 1.23 -14.86
#